data_AF-N9TK48-F1
#
_entry.id   AF-N9TK48-F1
#
_cell.length_a   1.000
_cell.length_b   1.000
_cell.length_c   1.000
_cell.angle_alpha   90.00
_cell.angle_beta   90.00
_cell.angle_gamma   90.00
#
_symmetry.space_group_name_H-M   'P 1'
#
loop_
_entity.id
_entity.type
_entity.pdbx_description
1 polymer ?
#
loop_
_entity_poly.entity_id
_entity_poly.type
_entity_poly.pdbx_seq_one_letter_code
_entity_poly.pdbx_strand_id
1 'polypeptide(L)'
;MRRMAQALDPQIPSGVHMQVLELFVMLFERIGEDRLVEDLWCFTPGLFPLIRSGATDIRTKILDIIKKYLLKVIMKMKDIQKAFIISVVVGMEENSSGIKDKTIELIDEVKKNNEKYFWELCWDILRSNSISRKPLLTYMLLKLD
;
A
#
# COMPACT_ATOMS: atom_id res chain seq x y z
N MET A 1 -16.72 7.94 7.84
CA MET A 1 -15.72 7.16 7.07
C MET A 1 -16.31 6.12 6.13
N ARG A 2 -17.36 5.37 6.51
CA ARG A 2 -17.97 4.30 5.67
C ARG A 2 -18.32 4.70 4.22
N ARG A 3 -18.78 5.94 3.99
CA ARG A 3 -19.12 6.45 2.65
C ARG A 3 -17.91 6.80 1.78
N MET A 4 -16.77 7.17 2.37
CA MET A 4 -15.55 7.48 1.60
C MET A 4 -14.86 6.20 1.12
N ALA A 5 -14.85 5.15 1.95
CA ALA A 5 -14.36 3.84 1.52
C ALA A 5 -15.24 3.21 0.42
N GLN A 6 -16.56 3.46 0.45
CA GLN A 6 -17.48 3.05 -0.63
C GLN A 6 -17.24 3.80 -1.94
N ALA A 7 -16.79 5.06 -1.88
CA ALA A 7 -16.48 5.85 -3.06
C ALA A 7 -15.18 5.39 -3.77
N LEU A 8 -14.44 4.45 -3.17
CA LEU A 8 -13.26 3.79 -3.73
C LEU A 8 -13.57 2.37 -4.24
N ASP A 9 -14.84 2.05 -4.44
CA ASP A 9 -15.24 0.80 -5.12
C ASP A 9 -14.68 0.79 -6.56
N PRO A 10 -14.04 -0.31 -7.00
CA PRO A 10 -13.51 -0.44 -8.37
C PRO A 10 -14.53 -0.20 -9.48
N GLN A 11 -15.84 -0.33 -9.20
CA GLN A 11 -16.92 -0.09 -10.17
C GLN A 11 -17.26 1.40 -10.36
N ILE A 12 -16.69 2.29 -9.54
CA ILE A 12 -16.92 3.74 -9.60
C ILE A 12 -15.92 4.39 -10.58
N PRO A 13 -16.30 5.43 -11.35
CA PRO A 13 -15.41 6.07 -12.31
C PRO A 13 -14.14 6.68 -11.70
N SER A 14 -13.00 6.58 -12.40
CA SER A 14 -11.68 7.06 -11.93
C SER A 14 -11.66 8.54 -11.51
N GLY A 15 -12.47 9.39 -12.14
CA GLY A 15 -12.58 10.81 -11.74
C GLY A 15 -13.08 10.99 -10.30
N VAL A 16 -13.99 10.12 -9.85
CA VAL A 16 -14.47 10.11 -8.46
C VAL A 16 -13.39 9.57 -7.52
N HIS A 17 -12.65 8.53 -7.93
CA HIS A 17 -11.52 8.04 -7.15
C HIS A 17 -10.50 9.16 -6.88
N MET A 18 -10.12 9.92 -7.91
CA MET A 18 -9.16 11.02 -7.76
C MET A 18 -9.66 12.08 -6.76
N GLN A 19 -10.93 12.51 -6.88
CA GLN A 19 -11.52 13.47 -5.94
C GLN A 19 -11.53 12.94 -4.49
N VAL A 20 -11.83 11.65 -4.29
CA VAL A 20 -11.80 11.04 -2.95
C VAL A 20 -10.37 10.99 -2.40
N LEU A 21 -9.37 10.72 -3.25
CA LEU A 21 -7.96 10.74 -2.84
C LEU A 21 -7.48 12.15 -2.46
N GLU A 22 -7.96 13.20 -3.13
CA GLU A 22 -7.71 14.59 -2.74
C GLU A 22 -8.32 14.93 -1.37
N LEU A 23 -9.53 14.45 -1.11
CA LEU A 23 -10.15 14.58 0.22
C LEU A 23 -9.34 13.86 1.30
N PHE A 24 -8.80 12.67 1.01
CA PHE A 24 -7.91 11.98 1.94
C PHE A 24 -6.64 12.76 2.24
N VAL A 25 -6.02 13.36 1.22
CA VAL A 25 -4.84 14.22 1.40
C VAL A 25 -5.15 15.36 2.38
N MET A 26 -6.23 16.11 2.13
CA MET A 26 -6.63 17.21 3.01
C MET A 26 -6.98 16.73 4.43
N LEU A 27 -7.61 15.57 4.55
CA LEU A 27 -7.93 14.98 5.85
C LEU A 27 -6.66 14.61 6.62
N PHE A 28 -5.73 13.90 5.97
CA PHE A 28 -4.48 13.44 6.59
C PHE A 28 -3.61 14.59 7.06
N GLU A 29 -3.54 15.68 6.27
CA GLU A 29 -2.86 16.91 6.67
C GLU A 29 -3.52 17.58 7.88
N ARG A 30 -4.84 17.49 8.00
CA ARG A 30 -5.59 18.12 9.10
C ARG A 30 -5.54 17.32 10.40
N ILE A 31 -5.64 16.00 10.35
CA ILE A 31 -5.75 15.15 11.57
C ILE A 31 -4.40 14.80 12.19
N GLY A 32 -3.31 14.86 11.40
CA GLY A 32 -1.96 14.56 11.87
C GLY A 32 -1.68 13.06 12.12
N GLU A 33 -0.42 12.74 12.43
CA GLU A 33 0.06 11.37 12.55
C GLU A 33 -0.60 10.60 13.70
N ASP A 34 -0.80 11.24 14.85
CA ASP A 34 -1.37 10.56 16.04
C ASP A 34 -2.77 10.03 15.78
N ARG A 35 -3.63 10.85 15.17
CA ARG A 35 -4.98 10.42 14.81
C ARG A 35 -4.99 9.40 13.67
N LEU A 36 -4.03 9.49 12.75
CA LEU A 36 -3.86 8.49 11.68
C LEU A 36 -3.55 7.10 12.23
N VAL A 37 -2.82 6.99 13.34
CA VAL A 37 -2.57 5.70 14.00
C VAL A 37 -3.88 5.06 14.45
N GLU A 38 -4.76 5.83 15.08
CA GLU A 38 -6.05 5.35 15.58
C GLU A 38 -7.00 4.96 14.44
N ASP A 39 -7.03 5.76 13.38
CA ASP A 39 -8.01 5.63 12.30
C ASP A 39 -7.49 4.83 11.08
N LEU A 40 -6.24 4.34 11.08
CA LEU A 40 -5.60 3.71 9.91
C LEU A 40 -6.48 2.63 9.24
N TRP A 41 -7.08 1.76 10.07
CA TRP A 41 -7.94 0.66 9.63
C TRP A 41 -9.22 1.12 8.91
N CYS A 42 -9.60 2.39 9.05
CA CYS A 42 -10.75 2.94 8.34
C CYS A 42 -10.40 3.37 6.91
N PHE A 43 -9.12 3.64 6.60
CA PHE A 43 -8.67 4.13 5.31
C PHE A 43 -8.14 3.00 4.42
N THR A 44 -7.36 2.08 4.98
CA THR A 44 -6.69 1.01 4.22
C THR A 44 -7.62 0.09 3.43
N PRO A 45 -8.86 -0.23 3.87
CA PRO A 45 -9.76 -1.06 3.07
C PRO A 45 -10.22 -0.40 1.75
N GLY A 46 -10.22 0.94 1.67
CA GLY A 46 -10.50 1.66 0.43
C GLY A 46 -9.27 1.84 -0.46
N LEU A 47 -8.09 2.01 0.14
CA LEU A 47 -6.84 2.27 -0.59
C LEU A 47 -6.21 1.00 -1.17
N PHE A 48 -6.05 -0.06 -0.37
CA PHE A 48 -5.27 -1.23 -0.75
C PHE A 48 -5.84 -2.01 -1.96
N PRO A 49 -7.16 -2.16 -2.14
CA PRO A 49 -7.70 -2.80 -3.34
C PRO A 49 -7.40 -2.03 -4.63
N LEU A 50 -7.44 -0.71 -4.58
CA LEU A 50 -7.19 0.16 -5.74
C LEU A 50 -5.73 0.14 -6.18
N ILE A 51 -4.78 -0.17 -5.30
CA ILE A 51 -3.37 -0.40 -5.69
C ILE A 51 -3.25 -1.55 -6.70
N ARG A 52 -4.14 -2.55 -6.62
CA ARG A 52 -4.11 -3.73 -7.50
C ARG A 52 -4.93 -3.55 -8.77
N SER A 53 -6.05 -2.86 -8.68
CA SER A 53 -7.10 -2.86 -9.73
C SER A 53 -7.41 -1.49 -10.30
N GLY A 54 -6.92 -0.42 -9.69
CA GLY A 54 -7.17 0.95 -10.14
C GLY A 54 -6.42 1.30 -11.43
N ALA A 55 -6.82 2.41 -12.04
CA ALA A 55 -6.08 2.99 -13.15
C ALA A 55 -4.66 3.42 -12.73
N THR A 56 -3.72 3.48 -13.67
CA THR A 56 -2.30 3.77 -13.41
C THR A 56 -2.07 5.05 -12.62
N ASP A 57 -2.79 6.12 -12.96
CA ASP A 57 -2.76 7.42 -12.29
C ASP A 57 -3.26 7.32 -10.83
N ILE A 58 -4.38 6.63 -10.62
CA ILE A 58 -4.94 6.36 -9.29
C ILE A 58 -3.98 5.56 -8.42
N ARG A 59 -3.41 4.48 -8.96
CA ARG A 59 -2.42 3.65 -8.27
C ARG A 59 -1.20 4.47 -7.88
N THR A 60 -0.66 5.25 -8.82
CA THR A 60 0.49 6.13 -8.57
C THR A 60 0.20 7.12 -7.45
N LYS A 61 -0.98 7.78 -7.49
CA LYS A 61 -1.42 8.72 -6.45
C LYS A 61 -1.55 8.05 -5.08
N ILE A 62 -2.09 6.83 -5.01
CA ILE A 62 -2.22 6.08 -3.75
C ILE A 62 -0.84 5.75 -3.18
N LEU A 63 0.11 5.29 -3.99
CA LEU A 63 1.48 5.01 -3.52
C LEU A 63 2.14 6.28 -2.97
N ASP A 64 1.93 7.43 -3.60
CA ASP A 64 2.41 8.73 -3.10
C ASP A 64 1.77 9.12 -1.76
N ILE A 65 0.45 8.92 -1.62
CA ILE A 65 -0.28 9.17 -0.37
C ILE A 65 0.24 8.25 0.75
N ILE A 66 0.43 6.97 0.46
CA ILE A 66 0.97 6.01 1.43
C ILE A 66 2.36 6.46 1.88
N LYS A 67 3.25 6.74 0.94
CA LYS A 67 4.62 7.17 1.23
C LYS A 67 4.64 8.42 2.12
N LYS A 68 3.82 9.42 1.79
CA LYS A 68 3.81 10.71 2.48
C LYS A 68 3.15 10.66 3.87
N TYR A 69 2.03 9.95 4.01
CA TYR A 69 1.17 10.07 5.20
C TYR A 69 1.08 8.78 6.03
N LEU A 70 1.10 7.61 5.40
CA LEU A 70 0.71 6.36 6.07
C LEU A 70 1.90 5.45 6.40
N LEU A 71 3.02 5.56 5.67
CA LEU A 71 4.14 4.63 5.76
C LEU A 71 4.72 4.56 7.17
N LYS A 72 4.94 5.71 7.82
CA LYS A 72 5.43 5.77 9.22
C LYS A 72 4.50 5.02 10.19
N VAL A 73 3.19 5.20 10.02
CA VAL A 73 2.18 4.54 10.85
C VAL A 73 2.16 3.03 10.61
N ILE A 74 2.17 2.63 9.33
CA ILE A 74 2.22 1.21 8.92
C ILE A 74 3.45 0.51 9.50
N MET A 75 4.62 1.14 9.48
CA MET A 75 5.86 0.58 10.02
C MET A 75 5.81 0.38 11.55
N LYS A 76 5.00 1.16 12.28
CA LYS A 76 4.80 1.00 13.73
C LYS A 76 3.84 -0.14 14.08
N MET A 77 3.01 -0.59 13.14
CA MET A 77 1.92 -1.55 13.38
C MET A 77 2.13 -2.85 12.62
N LYS A 78 2.51 -3.93 13.32
CA LYS A 78 2.78 -5.23 12.68
C LYS A 78 1.56 -5.80 11.95
N ASP A 79 0.36 -5.64 12.53
CA ASP A 79 -0.87 -6.27 12.04
C ASP A 79 -1.27 -5.76 10.65
N ILE A 80 -0.96 -4.50 10.30
CA ILE A 80 -1.26 -3.94 8.98
C ILE A 80 -0.16 -4.22 7.96
N GLN A 81 1.10 -4.47 8.38
CA GLN A 81 2.22 -4.67 7.47
C GLN A 81 1.98 -5.85 6.51
N LYS A 82 1.37 -6.94 6.99
CA LYS A 82 1.02 -8.07 6.11
C LYS A 82 0.11 -7.64 4.96
N ALA A 83 -0.99 -6.95 5.29
CA ALA A 83 -1.97 -6.48 4.32
C ALA A 83 -1.35 -5.44 3.37
N PHE A 84 -0.50 -4.57 3.92
CA PHE A 84 0.25 -3.57 3.16
C PHE A 84 1.16 -4.23 2.11
N ILE A 85 2.05 -5.14 2.51
CA ILE A 85 2.96 -5.83 1.59
C ILE A 85 2.18 -6.58 0.51
N ILE A 86 1.14 -7.34 0.89
CA ILE A 86 0.26 -8.02 -0.08
C ILE A 86 -0.33 -7.05 -1.10
N SER A 87 -0.71 -5.83 -0.66
CA SER A 87 -1.34 -4.84 -1.53
C SER A 87 -0.36 -4.16 -2.50
N VAL A 88 0.85 -3.82 -2.06
CA VAL A 88 1.81 -3.07 -2.88
C VAL A 88 2.64 -3.98 -3.78
N VAL A 89 2.95 -5.21 -3.33
CA VAL A 89 3.91 -6.07 -4.02
C VAL A 89 3.52 -6.41 -5.45
N VAL A 90 2.23 -6.38 -5.79
CA VAL A 90 1.75 -6.57 -7.16
C VAL A 90 2.35 -5.56 -8.15
N GLY A 91 2.79 -4.38 -7.68
CA GLY A 91 3.48 -3.40 -8.50
C GLY A 91 4.82 -3.87 -9.04
N MET A 92 5.38 -4.97 -8.51
CA MET A 92 6.58 -5.62 -9.06
C MET A 92 6.37 -6.22 -10.45
N GLU A 93 5.12 -6.50 -10.83
CA GLU A 93 4.77 -7.05 -12.16
C GLU A 93 4.53 -5.96 -13.21
N GLU A 94 4.63 -4.68 -12.83
CA GLU A 94 4.49 -3.58 -13.78
C GLU A 94 5.68 -3.49 -14.74
N ASN A 95 5.36 -3.36 -16.02
CA ASN A 95 6.37 -3.17 -17.07
C ASN A 95 6.94 -1.74 -17.07
N SER A 96 6.19 -0.77 -16.55
CA SER A 96 6.65 0.61 -16.41
C SER A 96 7.40 0.79 -15.09
N SER A 97 8.53 1.51 -15.13
CA SER A 97 9.37 1.73 -13.95
C SER A 97 8.66 2.53 -12.86
N GLY A 98 7.73 3.43 -13.20
CA GLY A 98 7.08 4.33 -12.24
C GLY A 98 6.42 3.64 -11.04
N ILE A 99 5.55 2.65 -11.26
CA ILE A 99 4.88 1.93 -10.16
C ILE A 99 5.82 0.92 -9.52
N LYS A 100 6.64 0.24 -10.31
CA LYS A 100 7.61 -0.76 -9.82
C LYS A 100 8.62 -0.12 -8.86
N ASP A 101 9.20 1.02 -9.22
CA ASP A 101 10.19 1.72 -8.40
C ASP A 101 9.57 2.22 -7.08
N LYS A 102 8.37 2.79 -7.14
CA LYS A 102 7.61 3.19 -5.93
C LYS A 102 7.30 1.98 -5.03
N THR A 103 6.99 0.84 -5.63
CA THR A 103 6.73 -0.41 -4.89
C THR A 103 7.98 -0.88 -4.17
N ILE A 104 9.12 -0.94 -4.88
CA ILE A 104 10.41 -1.33 -4.29
C ILE A 104 10.77 -0.39 -3.14
N GLU A 105 10.65 0.92 -3.35
CA GLU A 105 10.97 1.92 -2.32
C GLU A 105 10.13 1.72 -1.05
N LEU A 106 8.81 1.56 -1.20
CA LEU A 106 7.92 1.36 -0.06
C LEU A 106 8.21 0.07 0.72
N ILE A 107 8.50 -1.02 0.02
CA ILE A 107 8.84 -2.30 0.65
C ILE A 107 10.22 -2.23 1.34
N ASP A 108 11.18 -1.53 0.73
CA ASP A 108 12.51 -1.30 1.31
C ASP A 108 12.43 -0.55 2.63
N GLU A 109 11.56 0.47 2.75
CA GLU A 109 11.37 1.20 4.00
C GLU A 109 10.81 0.29 5.11
N VAL A 110 9.84 -0.58 4.79
CA VAL A 110 9.32 -1.56 5.75
C VAL A 110 10.41 -2.56 6.16
N LYS A 111 11.22 -3.02 5.21
CA LYS A 111 12.37 -3.90 5.48
C LYS A 111 13.38 -3.23 6.43
N LYS A 112 13.75 -1.96 6.18
CA LYS A 112 14.70 -1.21 7.02
C LYS A 112 14.24 -1.07 8.46
N ASN A 113 12.94 -0.92 8.69
CA ASN A 113 12.38 -0.77 10.04
C ASN A 113 12.56 -2.02 10.91
N ASN A 114 12.40 -3.23 10.34
CA ASN A 114 12.71 -4.48 11.03
C ASN A 114 12.95 -5.62 10.02
N GLU A 115 14.21 -5.82 9.64
CA GLU A 115 14.56 -6.76 8.57
C GLU A 115 14.22 -8.22 8.92
N LYS A 116 14.49 -8.65 10.16
CA LYS A 116 14.19 -10.03 10.59
C LYS A 116 12.69 -10.31 10.47
N TYR A 117 11.86 -9.44 11.05
CA TYR A 117 10.41 -9.59 10.99
C TYR A 117 9.89 -9.49 9.55
N PHE A 118 10.47 -8.60 8.73
CA PHE A 118 10.11 -8.48 7.32
C PHE A 118 10.30 -9.79 6.56
N TRP A 119 11.43 -10.48 6.74
CA TRP A 119 11.67 -11.77 6.08
C TRP A 119 10.73 -12.87 6.58
N GLU A 120 10.46 -12.95 7.90
CA GLU A 120 9.45 -13.86 8.46
C GLU A 120 8.06 -13.62 7.86
N LEU A 121 7.69 -12.35 7.72
CA LEU A 121 6.43 -11.92 7.12
C LEU A 121 6.34 -12.30 5.63
N CYS A 122 7.42 -12.11 4.87
CA CYS A 122 7.50 -12.53 3.48
C CYS A 122 7.25 -14.03 3.33
N TRP A 123 7.88 -14.86 4.16
CA TRP A 123 7.64 -16.31 4.17
C TRP A 123 6.18 -16.67 4.49
N ASP A 124 5.57 -15.94 5.42
CA ASP A 124 4.15 -16.14 5.74
C ASP A 124 3.22 -15.76 4.58
N ILE A 125 3.51 -14.67 3.88
CA ILE A 125 2.77 -14.25 2.68
C ILE A 125 2.93 -15.29 1.56
N LEU A 126 4.14 -15.78 1.29
CA LEU A 126 4.39 -16.81 0.28
C LEU A 126 3.57 -18.07 0.53
N ARG A 127 3.45 -18.50 1.79
CA ARG A 127 2.63 -19.66 2.17
C ARG A 127 1.13 -19.38 2.02
N SER A 128 0.66 -18.22 2.47
CA SER A 128 -0.77 -17.96 2.66
C SER A 128 -1.48 -17.18 1.54
N ASN A 129 -0.78 -16.50 0.64
CA ASN A 129 -1.38 -15.68 -0.41
C ASN A 129 -0.80 -16.00 -1.79
N SER A 130 -1.56 -16.75 -2.62
CA SER A 130 -1.12 -17.19 -3.95
C SER A 130 -0.86 -16.04 -4.93
N ILE A 131 -1.67 -14.98 -4.89
CA ILE A 131 -1.59 -13.83 -5.80
C ILE A 131 -0.27 -13.08 -5.59
N SER A 132 0.15 -12.91 -4.35
CA SER A 132 1.39 -12.19 -4.03
C SER A 132 2.66 -13.01 -4.25
N ARG A 133 2.59 -14.32 -4.49
CA ARG A 133 3.79 -15.21 -4.53
C ARG A 133 4.82 -14.78 -5.56
N LYS A 134 4.42 -14.72 -6.82
CA LYS A 134 5.31 -14.37 -7.94
C LYS A 134 5.93 -12.97 -7.75
N PRO A 135 5.13 -11.89 -7.57
CA PRO A 135 5.70 -10.56 -7.38
C PRO A 135 6.63 -10.47 -6.16
N LEU A 136 6.27 -11.14 -5.06
CA LEU A 136 7.10 -11.14 -3.85
C LEU A 136 8.42 -11.88 -4.08
N LEU A 137 8.42 -13.05 -4.74
CA LEU A 137 9.65 -13.74 -5.11
C LEU A 137 10.55 -12.89 -6.01
N THR A 138 9.97 -12.17 -6.97
CA THR A 138 10.71 -11.22 -7.82
C THR A 138 11.39 -10.13 -6.99
N TYR A 139 10.69 -9.55 -6.00
CA TYR A 139 11.30 -8.60 -5.08
C TYR A 139 12.39 -9.25 -4.22
N MET A 140 12.15 -10.44 -3.66
CA MET A 140 13.11 -11.12 -2.80
C MET A 140 14.41 -11.45 -3.52
N LEU A 141 14.34 -11.96 -4.76
CA LEU A 141 15.52 -12.24 -5.59
C LEU A 141 16.36 -10.98 -5.82
N LEU A 142 15.71 -9.86 -6.16
CA LEU A 142 16.38 -8.57 -6.34
C LEU A 142 17.14 -8.07 -5.09
N LYS A 143 16.78 -8.54 -3.90
CA LYS A 143 17.32 -8.06 -2.61
C LYS A 143 18.23 -9.07 -1.91
N LEU A 144 18.36 -10.28 -2.45
CA LEU A 144 19.19 -11.35 -1.92
C LEU A 144 20.48 -11.56 -2.74
N ASP A 145 20.51 -11.04 -3.97
CA ASP A 145 21.71 -10.88 -4.78
C ASP A 145 22.55 -9.68 -4.31
#